data_AF-A0AAW0WUZ0-F1
#
_entry.id   AF-A0AAW0WUZ0-F1
#
_cell.length_a   1.000
_cell.length_b   1.000
_cell.length_c   1.000
_cell.angle_alpha   90.00
_cell.angle_beta   90.00
_cell.angle_gamma   90.00
#
_symmetry.space_group_name_H-M   'P 1'
#
loop_
_entity.id
_entity.type
_entity.pdbx_description
1 polymer ?
#
loop_
_entity_poly.entity_id
_entity_poly.type
_entity_poly.pdbx_seq_one_letter_code
_entity_poly.pdbx_strand_id
1 'polypeptide(L)'
;SFQKLGDNGGELTTLQKLLVFYKSPISKFCYHSSAYVIFLVLYAYVVLFDFEYEMTYMEIFLLIWIFNHLINEIAEIAAEPSLSLRGKINDWVSSVWNRFDMVSLLLTCMALGLRLHRQTFTWGRIAYAINTTVFYCRLFRIYHVSYHLGPKLVIFYRMISEVLVFLALLVIFILGYGIASQSLLHLSRNAFTLNSTSISNIMKDVLLTPYWQMYGELQLEEIAGEDEQVCHQKSCWVNEVCFKDNTSCTKELDCVCENPTDYSWVVNLMLFFYLIIGNIMLLNLLIAIFTYVFDEVQENSMEIWKFEMLRLIQEYDFKPALVPPFVVIEYLWRVCKYLWKLTCREEKEN
;
A
#
# COMPACT_ATOMS: atom_id res chain seq x y z
N SER A 1 12.86 35.15 -4.46
CA SER A 1 13.80 36.28 -4.40
C SER A 1 15.09 35.83 -5.06
N PHE A 2 15.23 36.11 -6.36
CA PHE A 2 16.50 35.89 -7.05
C PHE A 2 17.54 36.76 -6.37
N GLN A 3 18.54 36.12 -5.76
CA GLN A 3 19.69 36.81 -5.20
C GLN A 3 20.29 37.62 -6.37
N LYS A 4 20.40 38.95 -6.22
CA LYS A 4 21.12 39.78 -7.20
C LYS A 4 22.53 39.21 -7.28
N LEU A 5 22.76 38.35 -8.27
CA LEU A 5 24.08 37.96 -8.72
C LEU A 5 24.74 39.28 -9.06
N GLY A 6 25.85 39.60 -8.39
CA GLY A 6 26.50 40.89 -8.52
C GLY A 6 26.61 41.26 -9.99
N ASP A 7 25.89 42.30 -10.38
CA ASP A 7 26.10 43.02 -11.63
C ASP A 7 27.59 43.37 -11.65
N ASN A 8 28.36 42.66 -12.48
CA ASN A 8 29.70 42.95 -13.00
C ASN A 8 30.55 41.68 -13.20
N GLY A 9 30.04 40.65 -13.88
CA GLY A 9 30.86 39.55 -14.45
C GLY A 9 31.92 38.92 -13.52
N GLY A 10 31.70 38.97 -12.20
CA GLY A 10 32.76 38.84 -11.20
C GLY A 10 32.72 37.50 -10.49
N GLU A 11 33.90 36.90 -10.31
CA GLU A 11 34.07 35.62 -9.62
C GLU A 11 33.39 35.62 -8.24
N LEU A 12 32.39 34.76 -8.06
CA LEU A 12 31.74 34.57 -6.76
C LEU A 12 32.76 34.08 -5.72
N THR A 13 32.67 34.63 -4.51
CA THR A 13 33.44 34.10 -3.36
C THR A 13 33.09 32.64 -3.11
N THR A 14 34.01 31.84 -2.54
CA THR A 14 33.81 30.40 -2.27
C THR A 14 32.55 30.13 -1.46
N LEU A 15 32.22 30.98 -0.48
CA LEU A 15 30.99 30.88 0.31
C LEU A 15 29.72 31.17 -0.52
N GLN A 16 29.77 32.14 -1.43
CA GLN A 16 28.65 32.41 -2.33
C GLN A 16 28.46 31.29 -3.35
N LYS A 17 29.54 30.72 -3.90
CA LYS A 17 29.49 29.53 -4.76
C LYS A 17 28.83 28.35 -4.04
N LEU A 18 29.21 28.12 -2.79
CA LEU A 18 28.64 27.06 -1.95
C LEU A 18 27.15 27.32 -1.65
N LEU A 19 26.77 28.55 -1.31
CA LEU A 19 25.36 28.91 -1.09
C LEU A 19 24.50 28.74 -2.35
N VAL A 20 25.01 29.14 -3.52
CA VAL A 20 24.31 28.93 -4.80
C VAL A 20 24.16 27.44 -5.10
N PHE A 21 25.20 26.65 -4.86
CA PHE A 21 25.16 25.20 -5.04
C PHE A 21 24.09 24.52 -4.17
N TYR A 22 24.04 24.82 -2.86
CA TYR A 22 23.05 24.24 -1.94
C TYR A 22 21.63 24.78 -2.16
N LYS A 23 21.47 25.97 -2.73
CA LYS A 23 20.16 26.51 -3.12
C LYS A 23 19.62 25.92 -4.43
N SER A 24 20.47 25.28 -5.24
CA SER A 24 20.03 24.73 -6.52
C SER A 24 19.03 23.57 -6.32
N PRO A 25 17.98 23.46 -7.17
CA PRO A 25 16.92 22.46 -6.99
C PRO A 25 17.44 21.02 -7.13
N ILE A 26 18.44 20.79 -7.99
CA ILE A 26 19.07 19.47 -8.17
C ILE A 26 19.79 19.05 -6.89
N SER A 27 20.60 19.94 -6.30
CA SER A 27 21.28 19.63 -5.05
C SER A 27 20.29 19.37 -3.92
N LYS A 28 19.24 20.21 -3.78
CA LYS A 28 18.18 19.97 -2.80
C LYS A 28 17.54 18.60 -3.00
N PHE A 29 17.17 18.24 -4.23
CA PHE A 29 16.63 16.92 -4.55
C PHE A 29 17.56 15.81 -4.08
N CYS A 30 18.85 15.85 -4.44
CA CYS A 30 19.81 14.82 -4.06
C CYS A 30 19.93 14.67 -2.53
N TYR A 31 19.99 15.76 -1.77
CA TYR A 31 20.09 15.68 -0.32
C TYR A 31 18.78 15.20 0.32
N HIS A 32 17.61 15.67 -0.15
CA HIS A 32 16.31 15.18 0.32
C HIS A 32 16.11 13.68 0.02
N SER A 33 16.47 13.23 -1.18
CA SER A 33 16.42 11.82 -1.55
C SER A 33 17.37 10.97 -0.71
N SER A 34 18.60 11.45 -0.48
CA SER A 34 19.58 10.73 0.35
C SER A 34 19.10 10.58 1.79
N ALA A 35 18.57 11.66 2.38
CA ALA A 35 18.00 11.60 3.73
C ALA A 35 16.75 10.73 3.80
N TYR A 36 15.95 10.68 2.74
CA TYR A 36 14.82 9.77 2.66
C TYR A 36 15.25 8.30 2.67
N VAL A 37 16.31 7.94 1.94
CA VAL A 37 16.88 6.58 1.98
C VAL A 37 17.41 6.25 3.38
N ILE A 38 18.09 7.19 4.05
CA ILE A 38 18.53 7.01 5.44
C ILE A 38 17.34 6.79 6.38
N PHE A 39 16.26 7.57 6.20
CA PHE A 39 15.01 7.39 6.94
C PHE A 39 14.43 5.98 6.73
N LEU A 40 14.42 5.45 5.51
CA LEU A 40 13.94 4.09 5.25
C LEU A 40 14.79 3.02 5.93
N VAL A 41 16.11 3.17 5.92
CA VAL A 41 17.03 2.25 6.60
C VAL A 41 16.77 2.28 8.11
N LEU A 42 16.62 3.46 8.70
CA LEU A 42 16.27 3.61 10.12
C LEU A 42 14.89 3.00 10.42
N TYR A 43 13.88 3.28 9.60
CA TYR A 43 12.53 2.74 9.76
C TYR A 43 12.54 1.21 9.72
N ALA A 44 13.24 0.63 8.74
CA ALA A 44 13.40 -0.82 8.62
C ALA A 44 14.13 -1.43 9.81
N TYR A 45 15.19 -0.78 10.30
CA TYR A 45 15.92 -1.21 11.49
C TYR A 45 15.01 -1.24 12.73
N VAL A 46 14.23 -0.17 12.97
CA VAL A 46 13.31 -0.08 14.10
C VAL A 46 12.21 -1.15 14.02
N VAL A 47 11.61 -1.35 12.84
CA VAL A 47 10.54 -2.35 12.66
C VAL A 47 11.06 -3.79 12.82
N LEU A 48 12.30 -4.07 12.37
CA LEU A 48 12.86 -5.42 12.38
C LEU A 48 13.50 -5.82 13.71
N PHE A 49 14.21 -4.91 14.37
CA PHE A 49 15.03 -5.23 15.54
C PHE A 49 14.53 -4.59 16.83
N ASP A 50 14.20 -3.29 16.81
CA ASP A 50 13.97 -2.49 18.03
C ASP A 50 12.48 -2.26 18.35
N PHE A 51 11.55 -3.00 17.71
CA PHE A 51 10.11 -2.86 17.98
C PHE A 51 9.70 -3.59 19.27
N GLU A 52 10.02 -2.98 20.40
CA GLU A 52 9.65 -3.46 21.74
C GLU A 52 8.46 -2.68 22.32
N TYR A 53 7.94 -3.13 23.47
CA TYR A 53 6.84 -2.45 24.17
C TYR A 53 7.29 -1.10 24.73
N GLU A 54 8.52 -1.03 25.23
CA GLU A 54 9.12 0.23 25.64
C GLU A 54 9.77 0.94 24.44
N MET A 55 9.68 2.27 24.44
CA MET A 55 10.22 3.09 23.36
C MET A 55 11.75 3.12 23.44
N THR A 56 12.41 2.52 22.46
CA THR A 56 13.87 2.61 22.34
C THR A 56 14.29 4.00 21.86
N TYR A 57 15.54 4.39 22.13
CA TYR A 57 16.06 5.68 21.66
C TYR A 57 16.03 5.83 20.14
N MET A 58 16.25 4.73 19.41
CA MET A 58 16.21 4.69 17.95
C MET A 58 14.79 4.93 17.43
N GLU A 59 13.79 4.39 18.11
CA GLU A 59 12.39 4.64 17.78
C GLU A 59 11.99 6.09 18.10
N ILE A 60 12.41 6.65 19.22
CA ILE A 60 12.15 8.07 19.54
C ILE A 60 12.74 8.97 18.45
N PHE A 61 13.96 8.68 17.99
CA PHE A 61 14.58 9.41 16.89
C PHE A 61 13.78 9.29 15.58
N LEU A 62 13.25 8.11 15.28
CA LEU A 62 12.36 7.88 14.15
C LEU A 62 11.07 8.71 14.26
N LEU A 63 10.47 8.79 15.45
CA LEU A 63 9.27 9.59 15.69
C LEU A 63 9.52 11.08 15.46
N ILE A 64 10.66 11.61 15.91
CA ILE A 64 11.06 12.98 15.64
C ILE A 64 11.17 13.20 14.13
N TRP A 65 11.74 12.24 13.40
CA TRP A 65 11.83 12.31 11.94
C TRP A 65 10.44 12.34 11.27
N ILE A 66 9.53 11.46 11.67
CA ILE A 66 8.15 11.41 11.18
C ILE A 66 7.43 12.73 11.46
N PHE A 67 7.60 13.28 12.66
CA PHE A 67 7.04 14.58 13.02
C PHE A 67 7.58 15.71 12.14
N ASN A 68 8.87 15.69 11.82
CA ASN A 68 9.46 16.64 10.89
C ASN A 68 8.88 16.49 9.48
N HIS A 69 8.62 15.25 9.05
CA HIS A 69 7.94 14.99 7.79
C HIS A 69 6.53 15.59 7.78
N LEU A 70 5.75 15.42 8.85
CA LEU A 70 4.43 16.06 9.00
C LEU A 70 4.50 17.59 8.90
N ILE A 71 5.45 18.23 9.56
CA ILE A 71 5.64 19.69 9.48
C ILE A 71 5.98 20.12 8.05
N ASN A 72 6.83 19.38 7.34
CA ASN A 72 7.19 19.72 5.96
C ASN A 72 5.96 19.71 5.04
N GLU A 73 5.12 18.69 5.16
CA GLU A 73 3.91 18.55 4.33
C GLU A 73 2.90 19.66 4.67
N ILE A 74 2.74 20.04 5.95
CA ILE A 74 1.92 21.20 6.35
C ILE A 74 2.48 22.51 5.77
N ALA A 75 3.81 22.68 5.80
CA ALA A 75 4.46 23.86 5.23
C ALA A 75 4.33 23.91 3.70
N GLU A 76 4.33 22.76 3.03
CA GLU A 76 4.11 22.65 1.59
C GLU A 76 2.68 23.08 1.23
N ILE A 77 1.66 22.58 1.95
CA ILE A 77 0.26 23.01 1.79
C ILE A 77 0.13 24.53 2.02
N ALA A 78 0.85 25.09 2.99
CA ALA A 78 0.82 26.53 3.27
C ALA A 78 1.48 27.38 2.17
N ALA A 79 2.45 26.84 1.43
CA ALA A 79 3.18 27.52 0.37
C ALA A 79 2.43 27.58 -0.97
N GLU A 80 1.37 26.77 -1.12
CA GLU A 80 0.54 26.72 -2.33
C GLU A 80 -0.11 28.09 -2.63
N PRO A 81 -0.19 28.52 -3.92
CA PRO A 81 -0.50 29.89 -4.29
C PRO A 81 -1.95 30.34 -4.01
N SER A 82 -2.88 29.41 -3.79
CA SER A 82 -4.29 29.75 -3.58
C SER A 82 -4.55 30.48 -2.25
N LEU A 83 -5.50 31.43 -2.26
CA LEU A 83 -5.73 32.31 -1.10
C LEU A 83 -6.59 31.66 -0.01
N SER A 84 -7.51 30.77 -0.37
CA SER A 84 -8.39 30.08 0.58
C SER A 84 -7.77 28.76 1.04
N LEU A 85 -7.94 28.41 2.32
CA LEU A 85 -7.41 27.15 2.87
C LEU A 85 -7.94 25.91 2.14
N ARG A 86 -9.21 25.93 1.71
CA ARG A 86 -9.80 24.84 0.91
C ARG A 86 -9.19 24.77 -0.49
N GLY A 87 -8.93 25.92 -1.11
CA GLY A 87 -8.20 26.00 -2.38
C GLY A 87 -6.82 25.37 -2.26
N LYS A 88 -6.05 25.73 -1.22
CA LYS A 88 -4.69 25.21 -1.00
C LYS A 88 -4.65 23.69 -0.88
N ILE A 89 -5.56 23.12 -0.10
CA ILE A 89 -5.64 21.67 0.05
C ILE A 89 -6.04 21.00 -1.26
N ASN A 90 -6.99 21.56 -2.02
CA ASN A 90 -7.42 20.98 -3.29
C ASN A 90 -6.29 21.01 -4.34
N ASP A 91 -5.56 22.12 -4.42
CA ASP A 91 -4.42 22.27 -5.32
C ASP A 91 -3.30 21.30 -4.93
N TRP A 92 -3.02 21.14 -3.65
CA TRP A 92 -2.02 20.19 -3.14
C TRP A 92 -2.40 18.74 -3.44
N VAL A 93 -3.66 18.33 -3.18
CA VAL A 93 -4.17 16.97 -3.42
C VAL A 93 -4.24 16.62 -4.91
N SER A 94 -4.17 17.58 -5.82
CA SER A 94 -4.16 17.32 -7.26
C SER A 94 -2.94 16.49 -7.72
N SER A 95 -1.81 16.61 -7.03
CA SER A 95 -0.60 15.81 -7.30
C SER A 95 -0.79 14.35 -6.85
N VAL A 96 -0.45 13.39 -7.71
CA VAL A 96 -0.47 11.95 -7.38
C VAL A 96 0.46 11.66 -6.19
N TRP A 97 1.64 12.28 -6.17
CA TRP A 97 2.62 12.11 -5.11
C TRP A 97 2.12 12.65 -3.78
N ASN A 98 1.41 13.78 -3.80
CA ASN A 98 0.88 14.38 -2.57
C ASN A 98 -0.28 13.54 -2.01
N ARG A 99 -1.11 12.92 -2.86
CA ARG A 99 -2.09 11.92 -2.42
C ARG A 99 -1.42 10.73 -1.75
N PHE A 100 -0.33 10.24 -2.34
CA PHE A 100 0.45 9.15 -1.76
C PHE A 100 1.03 9.53 -0.39
N ASP A 101 1.59 10.73 -0.30
CA ASP A 101 2.19 11.27 0.91
C ASP A 101 1.15 11.45 2.01
N MET A 102 -0.06 11.93 1.67
CA MET A 102 -1.22 11.96 2.58
C MET A 102 -1.58 10.58 3.12
N VAL A 103 -1.70 9.56 2.26
CA VAL A 103 -2.03 8.19 2.68
C VAL A 103 -0.96 7.63 3.61
N SER A 104 0.33 7.81 3.27
CA SER A 104 1.44 7.35 4.11
C SER A 104 1.45 8.01 5.49
N LEU A 105 1.15 9.31 5.56
CA LEU A 105 1.08 10.04 6.82
C LEU A 105 -0.11 9.61 7.67
N LEU A 106 -1.29 9.43 7.07
CA LEU A 106 -2.47 8.95 7.78
C LEU A 106 -2.26 7.56 8.38
N LEU A 107 -1.66 6.64 7.60
CA LEU A 107 -1.29 5.31 8.08
C LEU A 107 -0.27 5.37 9.21
N THR A 108 0.71 6.27 9.12
CA THR A 108 1.70 6.49 10.17
C THR A 108 1.06 6.99 11.46
N CYS A 109 0.17 7.98 11.39
CA CYS A 109 -0.57 8.49 12.55
C CYS A 109 -1.46 7.41 13.18
N MET A 110 -2.11 6.59 12.35
CA MET A 110 -2.90 5.45 12.83
C MET A 110 -2.02 4.41 13.53
N ALA A 111 -0.88 4.06 12.94
CA ALA A 111 0.08 3.11 13.50
C ALA A 111 0.62 3.60 14.86
N LEU A 112 0.92 4.89 14.99
CA LEU A 112 1.31 5.52 16.24
C LEU A 112 0.21 5.45 17.30
N GLY A 113 -1.03 5.79 16.92
CA GLY A 113 -2.18 5.69 17.82
C GLY A 113 -2.41 4.27 18.35
N LEU A 114 -2.31 3.26 17.47
CA LEU A 114 -2.45 1.85 17.85
C LEU A 114 -1.29 1.34 18.71
N ARG A 115 -0.07 1.87 18.50
CA ARG A 115 1.11 1.50 19.30
C ARG A 115 0.98 1.97 20.75
N LEU A 116 0.44 3.17 21.00
CA LEU A 116 0.38 3.77 22.33
C LEU A 116 -0.51 3.01 23.32
N HIS A 117 -1.43 2.18 22.83
CA HIS A 117 -2.38 1.46 23.68
C HIS A 117 -2.01 -0.03 23.82
N ARG A 118 -1.92 -0.51 25.07
CA ARG A 118 -1.48 -1.88 25.39
C ARG A 118 -2.33 -2.96 24.71
N GLN A 119 -3.64 -2.74 24.59
CA GLN A 119 -4.55 -3.71 23.98
C GLN A 119 -4.38 -3.82 22.45
N THR A 120 -3.91 -2.75 21.79
CA THR A 120 -3.78 -2.69 20.32
C THR A 120 -2.34 -2.81 19.84
N PHE A 121 -1.40 -3.16 20.71
CA PHE A 121 0.03 -3.22 20.38
C PHE A 121 0.35 -4.15 19.19
N THR A 122 -0.32 -5.31 19.10
CA THR A 122 -0.18 -6.24 17.98
C THR A 122 -0.64 -5.63 16.66
N TRP A 123 -1.77 -4.91 16.68
CA TRP A 123 -2.26 -4.15 15.53
C TRP A 123 -1.34 -2.99 15.16
N GLY A 124 -0.71 -2.35 16.15
CA GLY A 124 0.35 -1.36 15.94
C GLY A 124 1.53 -1.94 15.16
N ARG A 125 2.04 -3.12 15.54
CA ARG A 125 3.12 -3.80 14.82
C ARG A 125 2.75 -4.09 13.35
N ILE A 126 1.53 -4.59 13.12
CA ILE A 126 1.03 -4.84 11.75
C ILE A 126 0.95 -3.53 10.96
N ALA A 127 0.44 -2.46 11.56
CA ALA A 127 0.33 -1.16 10.90
C ALA A 127 1.69 -0.57 10.55
N TYR A 128 2.70 -0.68 11.42
CA TYR A 128 4.09 -0.29 11.13
C TYR A 128 4.69 -1.11 9.97
N ALA A 129 4.44 -2.41 9.93
CA ALA A 129 4.91 -3.27 8.84
C ALA A 129 4.28 -2.86 7.49
N ILE A 130 2.97 -2.64 7.45
CA ILE A 130 2.27 -2.18 6.24
C ILE A 130 2.78 -0.80 5.81
N ASN A 131 2.97 0.10 6.77
CA ASN A 131 3.46 1.45 6.52
C ASN A 131 4.90 1.45 5.96
N THR A 132 5.73 0.47 6.34
CA THR A 132 7.05 0.25 5.73
C THR A 132 6.91 0.10 4.22
N THR A 133 6.03 -0.78 3.76
CA THR A 133 5.80 -1.02 2.32
C THR A 133 5.38 0.25 1.59
N VAL A 134 4.49 1.04 2.19
CA VAL A 134 4.05 2.33 1.63
C VAL A 134 5.24 3.29 1.52
N PHE A 135 6.09 3.40 2.53
CA PHE A 135 7.29 4.24 2.43
C PHE A 135 8.27 3.77 1.34
N TYR A 136 8.46 2.46 1.15
CA TYR A 136 9.28 1.97 0.04
C TYR A 136 8.69 2.33 -1.33
N CYS A 137 7.37 2.24 -1.51
CA CYS A 137 6.71 2.68 -2.75
C CYS A 137 6.96 4.17 -3.05
N ARG A 138 7.20 5.04 -2.05
CA ARG A 138 7.57 6.45 -2.29
C ARG A 138 8.89 6.61 -3.03
N LEU A 139 9.79 5.61 -3.00
CA LEU A 139 11.05 5.65 -3.76
C LEU A 139 10.84 5.79 -5.27
N PHE A 140 9.67 5.39 -5.79
CA PHE A 140 9.29 5.62 -7.18
C PHE A 140 9.37 7.11 -7.58
N ARG A 141 9.20 8.03 -6.63
CA ARG A 141 9.37 9.47 -6.86
C ARG A 141 10.80 9.83 -7.27
N ILE A 142 11.80 9.11 -6.78
CA ILE A 142 13.21 9.30 -7.18
C ILE A 142 13.41 8.81 -8.62
N TYR A 143 12.81 7.68 -8.98
CA TYR A 143 12.87 7.16 -10.36
C TYR A 143 12.20 8.09 -11.37
N HIS A 144 11.14 8.79 -10.95
CA HIS A 144 10.48 9.80 -11.77
C HIS A 144 11.44 10.92 -12.26
N VAL A 145 12.52 11.21 -11.53
CA VAL A 145 13.48 12.25 -11.93
C VAL A 145 14.42 11.80 -13.03
N SER A 146 14.62 10.50 -13.19
CA SER A 146 15.50 9.99 -14.24
C SER A 146 14.86 10.12 -15.61
N TYR A 147 15.62 10.62 -16.59
CA TYR A 147 15.19 10.72 -17.99
C TYR A 147 14.80 9.36 -18.59
N HIS A 148 15.46 8.27 -18.17
CA HIS A 148 15.21 6.93 -18.72
C HIS A 148 14.11 6.16 -17.98
N LEU A 149 13.93 6.40 -16.68
CA LEU A 149 12.97 5.65 -15.86
C LEU A 149 11.64 6.39 -15.69
N GLY A 150 11.66 7.72 -15.69
CA GLY A 150 10.47 8.54 -15.46
C GLY A 150 9.36 8.31 -16.49
N PRO A 151 9.62 8.36 -17.81
CA PRO A 151 8.61 8.05 -18.82
C PRO A 151 8.04 6.63 -18.69
N LYS A 152 8.88 5.65 -18.35
CA LYS A 152 8.44 4.27 -18.11
C LYS A 152 7.50 4.15 -16.90
N LEU A 153 7.76 4.93 -15.86
CA LEU A 153 6.90 5.00 -14.67
C LEU A 153 5.53 5.62 -15.00
N VAL A 154 5.50 6.64 -15.87
CA VAL A 154 4.25 7.23 -16.37
C VAL A 154 3.42 6.19 -17.13
N ILE A 155 4.07 5.38 -17.99
CA ILE A 155 3.42 4.27 -18.69
C ILE A 155 2.85 3.26 -17.68
N PHE A 156 3.69 2.79 -16.74
CA PHE A 156 3.26 1.85 -15.70
C PHE A 156 2.04 2.33 -14.93
N TYR A 157 2.04 3.58 -14.46
CA TYR A 157 0.90 4.17 -13.73
C TYR A 157 -0.38 4.19 -14.57
N ARG A 158 -0.29 4.53 -15.86
CA ARG A 158 -1.45 4.55 -16.76
C ARG A 158 -1.98 3.14 -17.06
N MET A 159 -1.10 2.15 -17.14
CA MET A 159 -1.53 0.76 -17.36
C MET A 159 -2.30 0.19 -16.17
N ILE A 160 -2.10 0.69 -14.94
CA ILE A 160 -2.78 0.18 -13.73
C ILE A 160 -4.31 0.23 -13.85
N SER A 161 -4.89 1.26 -14.47
CA SER A 161 -6.37 1.32 -14.62
C SER A 161 -6.89 0.15 -15.45
N GLU A 162 -6.17 -0.23 -16.50
CA GLU A 162 -6.51 -1.36 -17.36
C GLU A 162 -6.29 -2.70 -16.64
N VAL A 163 -5.21 -2.82 -15.86
CA VAL A 163 -4.97 -3.98 -14.99
C VAL A 163 -6.15 -4.19 -14.04
N LEU A 164 -6.69 -3.12 -13.45
CA LEU A 164 -7.78 -3.20 -12.48
C LEU A 164 -9.09 -3.69 -13.12
N VAL A 165 -9.41 -3.27 -14.35
CA VAL A 165 -10.57 -3.78 -15.10
C VAL A 165 -10.43 -5.27 -15.36
N PHE A 166 -9.24 -5.71 -15.79
CA PHE A 166 -8.96 -7.13 -15.98
C PHE A 166 -9.02 -7.92 -14.67
N LEU A 167 -8.46 -7.38 -13.58
CA LEU A 167 -8.49 -8.02 -12.26
C LEU A 167 -9.94 -8.23 -11.78
N ALA A 168 -10.83 -7.27 -12.04
CA ALA A 168 -12.25 -7.42 -11.72
C ALA A 168 -12.90 -8.58 -12.50
N LEU A 169 -12.56 -8.74 -13.78
CA LEU A 169 -12.99 -9.89 -14.58
C LEU A 169 -12.42 -11.21 -14.02
N LEU A 170 -11.14 -11.23 -13.67
CA LEU A 170 -10.48 -12.40 -13.08
C LEU A 170 -11.14 -12.84 -11.76
N VAL A 171 -11.52 -11.88 -10.90
CA VAL A 171 -12.20 -12.17 -9.62
C VAL A 171 -13.52 -12.91 -9.84
N ILE A 172 -14.27 -12.61 -10.91
CA ILE A 172 -15.51 -13.33 -11.23
C ILE A 172 -15.24 -14.82 -11.50
N PHE A 173 -14.20 -15.12 -12.28
CA PHE A 173 -13.80 -16.50 -12.57
C PHE A 173 -13.27 -17.23 -11.32
N ILE A 174 -12.43 -16.55 -10.53
CA ILE A 174 -11.90 -17.07 -9.26
C ILE A 174 -13.04 -17.42 -8.30
N LEU A 175 -14.01 -16.53 -8.12
CA LEU A 175 -15.16 -16.78 -7.25
C LEU A 175 -16.03 -17.93 -7.75
N GLY A 176 -16.29 -17.99 -9.06
CA GLY A 176 -17.11 -19.05 -9.66
C GLY A 176 -16.51 -20.44 -9.43
N TYR A 177 -15.23 -20.61 -9.74
CA TYR A 177 -14.54 -21.88 -9.51
C TYR A 177 -14.30 -22.14 -8.01
N GLY A 178 -13.87 -21.14 -7.25
CA GLY A 178 -13.55 -21.28 -5.83
C GLY A 178 -14.74 -21.68 -4.96
N ILE A 179 -15.93 -21.12 -5.22
CA ILE A 179 -17.14 -21.53 -4.50
C ILE A 179 -17.55 -22.96 -4.92
N ALA A 180 -17.48 -23.27 -6.22
CA ALA A 180 -17.87 -24.59 -6.73
C ALA A 180 -16.95 -25.69 -6.19
N SER A 181 -15.63 -25.52 -6.26
CA SER A 181 -14.67 -26.51 -5.76
C SER A 181 -14.77 -26.70 -4.26
N GLN A 182 -14.82 -25.61 -3.49
CA GLN A 182 -14.91 -25.68 -2.03
C GLN A 182 -16.23 -26.29 -1.54
N SER A 183 -17.32 -26.14 -2.29
CA SER A 183 -18.59 -26.80 -1.97
C SER A 183 -18.55 -28.33 -2.08
N LEU A 184 -17.70 -28.86 -2.98
CA LEU A 184 -17.54 -30.30 -3.18
C LEU A 184 -16.50 -30.91 -2.24
N LEU A 185 -15.42 -30.18 -1.94
CA LEU A 185 -14.36 -30.63 -1.03
C LEU A 185 -14.75 -30.55 0.44
N HIS A 186 -15.55 -29.54 0.83
CA HIS A 186 -15.98 -29.34 2.21
C HIS A 186 -17.49 -29.53 2.38
N LEU A 187 -17.90 -30.78 2.56
CA LEU A 187 -19.31 -31.22 2.59
C LEU A 187 -20.12 -30.65 3.76
N SER A 188 -19.47 -30.31 4.88
CA SER A 188 -20.15 -29.76 6.05
C SER A 188 -19.31 -28.69 6.73
N ARG A 189 -19.47 -27.44 6.29
CA ARG A 189 -19.08 -26.29 7.10
C ARG A 189 -20.24 -25.93 8.00
N ASN A 190 -20.01 -25.90 9.32
CA ASN A 190 -21.00 -25.41 10.27
C ASN A 190 -21.47 -24.01 9.87
N ALA A 191 -22.78 -23.78 9.95
CA ALA A 191 -23.44 -22.56 9.51
C ALA A 191 -22.69 -21.32 9.99
N PHE A 192 -22.56 -20.32 9.10
CA PHE A 192 -21.88 -19.03 9.26
C PHE A 192 -21.94 -18.49 10.71
N THR A 193 -21.00 -18.92 11.54
CA THR A 193 -20.72 -18.28 12.80
C THR A 193 -19.87 -17.08 12.45
N LEU A 194 -20.37 -15.87 12.72
CA LEU A 194 -19.72 -14.56 12.47
C LEU A 194 -18.46 -14.36 13.34
N ASN A 195 -17.66 -15.39 13.51
CA ASN A 195 -16.36 -15.30 14.15
C ASN A 195 -15.33 -14.87 13.09
N SER A 196 -14.51 -13.88 13.44
CA SER A 196 -13.50 -13.30 12.53
C SER A 196 -12.53 -14.34 11.94
N THR A 197 -12.24 -15.41 12.68
CA THR A 197 -11.40 -16.53 12.23
C THR A 197 -12.06 -17.38 11.14
N SER A 198 -13.36 -17.65 11.25
CA SER A 198 -14.12 -18.44 10.27
C SER A 198 -14.19 -17.74 8.92
N ILE A 199 -14.37 -16.41 8.93
CA ILE A 199 -14.39 -15.60 7.70
C ILE A 199 -13.03 -15.63 7.00
N SER A 200 -11.93 -15.51 7.74
CA SER A 200 -10.58 -15.55 7.18
C SER A 200 -10.28 -16.88 6.48
N ASN A 201 -10.72 -17.99 7.08
CA ASN A 201 -10.53 -19.32 6.49
C ASN A 201 -11.36 -19.47 5.21
N ILE A 202 -12.65 -19.09 5.23
CA ILE A 202 -13.49 -19.13 4.01
C ILE A 202 -12.89 -18.28 2.89
N MET A 203 -12.40 -17.07 3.19
CA MET A 203 -11.77 -16.22 2.19
C MET A 203 -10.48 -16.84 1.63
N LYS A 204 -9.67 -17.48 2.48
CA LYS A 204 -8.49 -18.22 2.04
C LYS A 204 -8.86 -19.34 1.08
N ASP A 205 -9.89 -20.12 1.40
CA ASP A 205 -10.25 -21.32 0.65
C ASP A 205 -10.95 -20.98 -0.67
N VAL A 206 -11.82 -19.96 -0.66
CA VAL A 206 -12.65 -19.60 -1.82
C VAL A 206 -11.94 -18.63 -2.78
N LEU A 207 -11.18 -17.67 -2.27
CA LEU A 207 -10.51 -16.66 -3.12
C LEU A 207 -9.04 -16.95 -3.30
N LEU A 208 -8.32 -17.12 -2.19
CA LEU A 208 -6.86 -17.13 -2.21
C LEU A 208 -6.31 -18.43 -2.80
N THR A 209 -6.94 -19.57 -2.50
CA THR A 209 -6.53 -20.88 -2.99
C THR A 209 -6.61 -20.98 -4.52
N PRO A 210 -7.77 -20.71 -5.17
CA PRO A 210 -7.81 -20.64 -6.63
C PRO A 210 -6.84 -19.63 -7.25
N TYR A 211 -6.66 -18.47 -6.61
CA TYR A 211 -5.70 -17.47 -7.08
C TYR A 211 -4.28 -18.04 -7.17
N TRP A 212 -3.81 -18.77 -6.14
CA TRP A 212 -2.50 -19.42 -6.17
C TRP A 212 -2.41 -20.58 -7.18
N GLN A 213 -3.52 -21.31 -7.39
CA GLN A 213 -3.60 -22.37 -8.40
C GLN A 213 -3.34 -21.82 -9.82
N MET A 214 -3.78 -20.60 -10.12
CA MET A 214 -3.46 -19.93 -11.39
C MET A 214 -1.95 -19.75 -11.60
N TYR A 215 -1.20 -19.47 -10.54
CA TYR A 215 0.26 -19.32 -10.56
C TYR A 215 1.04 -20.63 -10.45
N GLY A 216 0.35 -21.78 -10.36
CA GLY A 216 0.96 -23.10 -10.39
C GLY A 216 1.05 -23.83 -9.05
N GLU A 217 0.60 -23.22 -7.95
CA GLU A 217 0.45 -23.93 -6.67
C GLU A 217 -0.88 -24.69 -6.64
N LEU A 218 -0.91 -25.85 -7.29
CA LEU A 218 -2.16 -26.58 -7.55
C LEU A 218 -2.79 -27.25 -6.31
N GLN A 219 -2.00 -27.55 -5.28
CA GLN A 219 -2.45 -28.21 -4.04
C GLN A 219 -3.28 -29.48 -4.31
N LEU A 220 -2.81 -30.33 -5.23
CA LEU A 220 -3.53 -31.53 -5.67
C LEU A 220 -3.84 -32.53 -4.53
N GLU A 221 -3.02 -32.53 -3.48
CA GLU A 221 -3.22 -33.37 -2.30
C GLU A 221 -4.47 -32.95 -1.52
N GLU A 222 -4.78 -31.66 -1.44
CA GLU A 222 -5.98 -31.15 -0.79
C GLU A 222 -7.25 -31.45 -1.62
N ILE A 223 -7.12 -31.51 -2.95
CA ILE A 223 -8.22 -31.86 -3.87
C ILE A 223 -8.49 -33.37 -3.88
N ALA A 224 -7.46 -34.19 -3.67
CA ALA A 224 -7.64 -35.64 -3.56
C ALA A 224 -8.56 -36.00 -2.38
N GLY A 225 -8.60 -35.14 -1.36
CA GLY A 225 -9.44 -35.30 -0.18
C GLY A 225 -8.88 -36.35 0.78
N GLU A 226 -9.20 -36.19 2.06
CA GLU A 226 -9.01 -37.26 3.03
C GLU A 226 -10.23 -38.20 2.96
N ASP A 227 -10.00 -39.51 3.10
CA ASP A 227 -11.05 -40.56 3.17
C ASP A 227 -11.83 -40.47 4.50
N GLU A 228 -12.45 -39.31 4.76
CA GLU A 228 -13.27 -39.05 5.94
C GLU A 228 -14.75 -38.94 5.54
N GLN A 229 -15.50 -39.99 5.85
CA GLN A 229 -16.94 -40.05 5.57
C GLN A 229 -17.72 -39.11 6.50
N VAL A 230 -18.38 -38.11 5.92
CA VAL A 230 -19.20 -37.15 6.68
C VAL A 230 -20.67 -37.55 6.58
N CYS A 231 -21.29 -37.85 7.72
CA CYS A 231 -22.70 -38.23 7.81
C CYS A 231 -23.58 -37.07 8.27
N HIS A 232 -24.66 -36.80 7.52
CA HIS A 232 -25.61 -35.74 7.86
C HIS A 232 -26.55 -36.22 8.97
N GLN A 233 -26.25 -35.90 10.23
CA GLN A 233 -27.02 -36.40 11.39
C GLN A 233 -28.53 -36.13 11.35
N LYS A 234 -28.97 -35.07 10.64
CA LYS A 234 -30.40 -34.74 10.47
C LYS A 234 -31.12 -35.65 9.46
N SER A 235 -30.41 -36.38 8.61
CA SER A 235 -30.98 -37.33 7.65
C SER A 235 -31.11 -38.74 8.22
N CYS A 236 -30.56 -39.00 9.41
CA CYS A 236 -30.61 -40.30 10.06
C CYS A 236 -32.02 -40.61 10.56
N TRP A 237 -32.58 -41.74 10.10
CA TRP A 237 -33.85 -42.26 10.61
C TRP A 237 -33.60 -43.10 11.87
N VAL A 238 -34.43 -42.90 12.90
CA VAL A 238 -34.44 -43.76 14.09
C VAL A 238 -35.69 -44.63 14.02
N ASN A 239 -35.52 -45.96 14.01
CA ASN A 239 -36.66 -46.88 14.03
C ASN A 239 -37.50 -46.67 15.30
N GLU A 240 -38.82 -46.49 15.17
CA GLU A 240 -39.74 -46.32 16.31
C GLU A 240 -39.68 -47.48 17.33
N VAL A 241 -39.25 -48.67 16.89
CA VAL A 241 -39.05 -49.86 17.73
C VAL A 241 -38.01 -49.61 18.84
N CYS A 242 -37.07 -48.69 18.63
CA CYS A 242 -36.05 -48.30 19.59
C CYS A 242 -36.56 -47.46 20.78
N PHE A 243 -37.80 -47.01 20.77
CA PHE A 243 -38.36 -46.22 21.87
C PHE A 243 -38.99 -47.10 22.97
N LYS A 244 -39.23 -48.39 22.69
CA LYS A 244 -39.95 -49.29 23.61
C LYS A 244 -39.04 -50.18 24.46
N ASP A 245 -37.87 -50.55 23.97
CA ASP A 245 -36.90 -51.34 24.73
C ASP A 245 -35.66 -50.49 25.01
N ASN A 246 -35.29 -50.34 26.29
CA ASN A 246 -34.13 -49.61 26.82
C ASN A 246 -32.76 -50.15 26.32
N THR A 247 -32.71 -50.82 25.17
CA THR A 247 -31.48 -51.14 24.45
C THR A 247 -30.89 -49.88 23.82
N SER A 248 -29.59 -49.68 24.00
CA SER A 248 -28.82 -48.59 23.40
C SER A 248 -28.86 -48.69 21.88
N CYS A 249 -29.80 -48.00 21.24
CA CYS A 249 -29.86 -47.94 19.79
C CYS A 249 -28.67 -47.14 19.26
N THR A 250 -27.79 -47.81 18.54
CA THR A 250 -26.76 -47.19 17.71
C THR A 250 -27.48 -46.34 16.66
N LYS A 251 -27.21 -45.03 16.63
CA LYS A 251 -27.88 -43.98 15.83
C LYS A 251 -27.75 -44.13 14.29
N GLU A 252 -27.40 -45.30 13.78
CA GLU A 252 -26.65 -45.43 12.53
C GLU A 252 -27.31 -46.28 11.45
N LEU A 253 -28.62 -46.58 11.52
CA LEU A 253 -29.16 -47.55 10.56
C LEU A 253 -29.52 -46.99 9.18
N ASP A 254 -29.69 -45.68 8.97
CA ASP A 254 -29.88 -45.11 7.62
C ASP A 254 -29.54 -43.60 7.60
N CYS A 255 -28.25 -43.26 7.67
CA CYS A 255 -27.80 -41.86 7.51
C CYS A 255 -27.33 -41.61 6.07
N VAL A 256 -27.67 -40.45 5.49
CA VAL A 256 -27.02 -40.00 4.25
C VAL A 256 -25.61 -39.54 4.60
N CYS A 257 -24.63 -40.25 4.07
CA CYS A 257 -23.22 -39.96 4.25
C CYS A 257 -22.56 -39.74 2.90
N GLU A 258 -21.65 -38.78 2.85
CA GLU A 258 -20.92 -38.39 1.65
C GLU A 258 -19.42 -38.44 1.95
N ASN A 259 -18.62 -38.86 0.96
CA ASN A 259 -17.16 -38.84 1.05
C ASN A 259 -16.61 -37.79 0.06
N PRO A 260 -15.77 -36.83 0.49
CA PRO A 260 -15.19 -35.83 -0.42
C PRO A 260 -14.47 -36.43 -1.63
N THR A 261 -13.89 -37.63 -1.48
CA THR A 261 -13.18 -38.33 -2.55
C THR A 261 -14.07 -38.66 -3.75
N ASP A 262 -15.38 -38.83 -3.54
CA ASP A 262 -16.35 -39.14 -4.60
C ASP A 262 -16.51 -37.97 -5.59
N TYR A 263 -16.25 -36.74 -5.14
CA TYR A 263 -16.34 -35.53 -5.94
C TYR A 263 -14.98 -35.06 -6.48
N SER A 264 -13.88 -35.64 -6.01
CA SER A 264 -12.50 -35.23 -6.38
C SER A 264 -12.28 -35.22 -7.90
N TRP A 265 -12.85 -36.17 -8.65
CA TRP A 265 -12.75 -36.22 -10.11
C TRP A 265 -13.44 -35.03 -10.79
N VAL A 266 -14.58 -34.58 -10.26
CA VAL A 266 -15.30 -33.40 -10.75
C VAL A 266 -14.47 -32.15 -10.46
N VAL A 267 -13.92 -32.04 -9.26
CA VAL A 267 -13.07 -30.90 -8.87
C VAL A 267 -11.81 -30.84 -9.74
N ASN A 268 -11.17 -31.97 -10.01
CA ASN A 268 -10.03 -32.07 -10.93
C ASN A 268 -10.40 -31.66 -12.36
N LEU A 269 -11.57 -32.06 -12.84
CA LEU A 269 -12.09 -31.62 -14.14
C LEU A 269 -12.35 -30.10 -14.17
N MET A 270 -12.94 -29.55 -13.11
CA MET A 270 -13.15 -28.11 -12.97
C MET A 270 -11.82 -27.35 -12.93
N LEU A 271 -10.81 -27.86 -12.21
CA LEU A 271 -9.46 -27.30 -12.16
C LEU A 271 -8.82 -27.28 -13.56
N PHE A 272 -8.96 -28.36 -14.33
CA PHE A 272 -8.46 -28.41 -15.70
C PHE A 272 -9.03 -27.29 -16.58
N PHE A 273 -10.36 -27.11 -16.58
CA PHE A 273 -10.99 -26.02 -17.33
C PHE A 273 -10.63 -24.65 -16.77
N TYR A 274 -10.56 -24.50 -15.44
CA TYR A 274 -10.14 -23.27 -14.78
C TYR A 274 -8.74 -22.83 -15.23
N LEU A 275 -7.77 -23.75 -15.28
CA LEU A 275 -6.41 -23.43 -15.73
C LEU A 275 -6.34 -23.09 -17.21
N ILE A 276 -7.12 -23.75 -18.08
CA ILE A 276 -7.19 -23.38 -19.50
C ILE A 276 -7.73 -21.96 -19.66
N ILE A 277 -8.86 -21.65 -19.02
CA ILE A 277 -9.48 -20.34 -19.11
C ILE A 277 -8.58 -19.28 -18.49
N GLY A 278 -8.08 -19.49 -17.28
CA GLY A 278 -7.19 -18.56 -16.59
C GLY A 278 -5.87 -18.35 -17.34
N ASN A 279 -5.09 -19.42 -17.52
CA ASN A 279 -3.70 -19.30 -17.96
C ASN A 279 -3.56 -19.18 -19.47
N ILE A 280 -4.41 -19.83 -20.27
CA ILE A 280 -4.30 -19.79 -21.73
C ILE A 280 -5.15 -18.65 -22.30
N MET A 281 -6.36 -18.43 -21.80
CA MET A 281 -7.23 -17.39 -22.37
C MET A 281 -7.00 -16.03 -21.71
N LEU A 282 -7.20 -15.93 -20.39
CA LEU A 282 -7.21 -14.65 -19.69
C LEU A 282 -5.82 -14.01 -19.59
N LEU A 283 -4.78 -14.75 -19.19
CA LEU A 283 -3.43 -14.19 -19.11
C LEU A 283 -2.89 -13.74 -20.48
N ASN A 284 -3.14 -14.50 -21.55
CA ASN A 284 -2.72 -14.09 -22.90
C ASN A 284 -3.48 -12.86 -23.40
N LEU A 285 -4.77 -12.75 -23.08
CA LEU A 285 -5.55 -11.55 -23.35
C LEU A 285 -5.03 -10.34 -22.57
N LEU A 286 -4.64 -10.52 -21.30
CA LEU A 286 -4.03 -9.47 -20.49
C LEU A 286 -2.72 -8.95 -21.12
N ILE A 287 -1.86 -9.87 -21.56
CA ILE A 287 -0.61 -9.52 -22.25
C ILE A 287 -0.90 -8.73 -23.53
N ALA A 288 -1.93 -9.12 -24.30
CA ALA A 288 -2.33 -8.42 -25.51
C ALA A 288 -2.83 -6.99 -25.22
N ILE A 289 -3.70 -6.81 -24.20
CA ILE A 289 -4.17 -5.49 -23.77
C ILE A 289 -3.00 -4.63 -23.29
N PHE A 290 -2.09 -5.18 -22.47
CA PHE A 290 -0.93 -4.44 -22.03
C PHE A 290 -0.03 -4.02 -23.17
N THR A 291 0.18 -4.85 -24.17
CA THR A 291 0.98 -4.48 -25.35
C THR A 291 0.31 -3.32 -26.10
N TYR A 292 -0.99 -3.41 -26.34
CA TYR A 292 -1.75 -2.35 -27.01
C TYR A 292 -1.71 -1.01 -26.25
N VAL A 293 -1.98 -1.03 -24.95
CA VAL A 293 -1.99 0.17 -24.09
C VAL A 293 -0.57 0.73 -23.94
N PHE A 294 0.43 -0.14 -23.84
CA PHE A 294 1.83 0.26 -23.75
C PHE A 294 2.23 1.07 -24.98
N ASP A 295 1.90 0.59 -26.19
CA ASP A 295 2.22 1.28 -27.44
C ASP A 295 1.50 2.64 -27.53
N GLU A 296 0.20 2.70 -27.21
CA GLU A 296 -0.58 3.95 -27.22
C GLU A 296 -0.03 4.99 -26.23
N VAL A 297 0.29 4.56 -25.00
CA VAL A 297 0.78 5.47 -23.96
C VAL A 297 2.24 5.87 -24.20
N GLN A 298 3.05 4.99 -24.77
CA GLN A 298 4.47 5.26 -25.03
C GLN A 298 4.64 6.50 -25.92
N GLU A 299 3.81 6.67 -26.95
CA GLU A 299 3.86 7.81 -27.87
C GLU A 299 3.75 9.16 -27.15
N ASN A 300 2.89 9.26 -26.12
CA ASN A 300 2.63 10.50 -25.38
C ASN A 300 3.39 10.60 -24.04
N SER A 301 3.99 9.50 -23.57
CA SER A 301 4.60 9.40 -22.23
C SER A 301 5.69 10.43 -21.96
N MET A 302 6.51 10.74 -22.97
CA MET A 302 7.61 11.69 -22.86
C MET A 302 7.13 13.12 -22.61
N GLU A 303 6.02 13.52 -23.22
CA GLU A 303 5.47 14.87 -23.05
C GLU A 303 4.86 15.03 -21.66
N ILE A 304 4.09 14.04 -21.21
CA ILE A 304 3.49 14.01 -19.88
C ILE A 304 4.58 14.06 -18.81
N TRP A 305 5.64 13.25 -18.97
CA TRP A 305 6.77 13.24 -18.05
C TRP A 305 7.46 14.61 -17.96
N LYS A 306 7.62 15.32 -19.08
CA LYS A 306 8.19 16.68 -19.07
C LYS A 306 7.35 17.67 -18.27
N PHE A 307 6.01 17.61 -18.37
CA PHE A 307 5.12 18.45 -17.56
C PHE A 307 5.23 18.14 -16.06
N GLU A 308 5.23 16.86 -15.69
CA GLU A 308 5.41 16.45 -14.29
C GLU A 308 6.80 16.81 -13.76
N MET A 309 7.83 16.72 -14.60
CA MET A 309 9.18 17.16 -14.24
C MET A 309 9.23 18.67 -13.95
N LEU A 310 8.56 19.50 -14.75
CA LEU A 310 8.48 20.94 -14.50
C LEU A 310 7.82 21.24 -13.15
N ARG A 311 6.72 20.53 -12.82
CA ARG A 311 6.05 20.66 -11.54
C ARG A 311 6.98 20.28 -10.37
N LEU A 312 7.73 19.19 -10.52
CA LEU A 312 8.69 18.75 -9.52
C LEU A 312 9.81 19.79 -9.31
N ILE A 313 10.36 20.36 -10.38
CA ILE A 313 11.41 21.39 -10.29
C ILE A 313 10.89 22.62 -9.54
N GLN A 314 9.66 23.06 -9.83
CA GLN A 314 9.03 24.18 -9.12
C GLN A 314 8.89 23.88 -7.61
N GLU A 315 8.46 22.67 -7.25
CA GLU A 315 8.34 22.25 -5.86
C GLU A 315 9.68 22.31 -5.11
N TYR A 316 10.76 21.78 -5.69
CA TYR A 316 12.09 21.82 -5.08
C TYR A 316 12.72 23.22 -5.06
N ASP A 317 12.30 24.12 -5.95
CA ASP A 317 12.75 25.51 -5.90
C ASP A 317 12.21 26.22 -4.63
N PHE A 318 10.93 26.00 -4.30
CA PHE A 318 10.30 26.58 -3.10
C PHE A 318 10.70 25.89 -1.79
N LYS A 319 11.14 24.63 -1.84
CA LYS A 319 11.57 23.89 -0.64
C LYS A 319 12.78 24.55 0.07
N PRO A 320 12.83 24.46 1.41
CA PRO A 320 14.00 24.89 2.18
C PRO A 320 15.26 24.14 1.73
N ALA A 321 16.44 24.72 1.97
CA ALA A 321 17.71 24.11 1.56
C ALA A 321 18.18 23.03 2.55
N LEU A 322 17.77 23.13 3.82
CA LEU A 322 18.04 22.12 4.83
C LEU A 322 17.16 20.89 4.58
N VAL A 323 17.65 19.73 5.01
CA VAL A 323 16.98 18.43 4.85
C VAL A 323 16.49 17.92 6.22
N PRO A 324 15.37 17.16 6.30
CA PRO A 324 14.96 16.54 7.56
C PRO A 324 16.11 15.67 8.10
N PRO A 325 16.49 15.75 9.39
CA PRO A 325 15.77 16.29 10.57
C PRO A 325 16.05 17.78 10.89
N PHE A 326 16.96 18.45 10.19
CA PHE A 326 17.43 19.81 10.53
C PHE A 326 16.52 20.93 9.99
N VAL A 327 15.54 20.59 9.16
CA VAL A 327 14.57 21.53 8.57
C VAL A 327 13.78 22.30 9.63
N VAL A 328 13.52 21.70 10.80
CA VAL A 328 12.80 22.36 11.89
C VAL A 328 13.49 23.65 12.31
N ILE A 329 14.83 23.68 12.32
CA ILE A 329 15.60 24.86 12.68
C ILE A 329 15.34 26.00 11.69
N GLU A 330 15.21 25.68 10.39
CA GLU A 330 14.91 26.67 9.36
C GLU A 330 13.48 27.21 9.51
N TYR A 331 12.50 26.34 9.78
CA TYR A 331 11.13 26.79 10.03
C TYR A 331 11.03 27.64 11.30
N LEU A 332 11.64 27.20 12.41
CA LEU A 332 11.72 27.98 13.65
C LEU A 332 12.35 29.35 13.40
N TRP A 333 13.47 29.41 12.67
CA TRP A 333 14.11 30.68 12.32
C TRP A 333 13.20 31.59 11.49
N ARG A 334 12.49 31.04 10.49
CA ARG A 334 11.54 31.80 9.67
C ARG A 334 10.37 32.33 10.50
N VAL A 335 9.82 31.52 11.41
CA VAL A 335 8.75 31.93 12.33
C VAL A 335 9.25 32.99 13.31
N CYS A 336 10.40 32.80 13.95
CA CYS A 336 11.01 33.80 14.82
C CYS A 336 11.26 35.12 14.09
N LYS A 337 11.75 35.08 12.85
CA LYS A 337 11.95 36.29 12.03
C LYS A 337 10.63 36.96 11.66
N TYR A 338 9.58 36.18 11.41
CA TYR A 338 8.24 36.71 11.12
C TYR A 338 7.62 37.37 12.36
N LEU A 339 7.67 36.69 13.50
CA LEU A 339 7.22 37.22 14.79
C LEU A 339 7.99 38.49 15.16
N TRP A 340 9.31 38.49 15.02
CA TRP A 340 10.13 39.67 15.30
C TRP A 340 9.78 40.85 14.38
N LYS A 341 9.48 40.59 13.09
CA LYS A 341 9.00 41.64 12.17
C LYS A 341 7.61 42.17 12.54
N LEU A 342 6.72 41.35 13.08
CA LEU A 342 5.42 41.79 13.59
C LEU A 342 5.60 42.67 14.82
N THR A 343 6.39 42.23 15.80
CA THR A 343 6.63 42.99 17.04
C THR A 343 7.38 44.30 16.78
N CYS A 344 8.40 44.32 15.92
CA CYS A 344 9.10 45.56 15.56
C CYS A 344 8.33 46.47 14.59
N ARG A 345 7.22 46.00 14.00
CA ARG A 345 6.33 46.84 13.21
C ARG A 345 5.27 47.52 14.07
N GLU A 346 4.75 46.82 15.09
CA GLU A 346 3.91 47.43 16.13
C GLU A 346 4.68 48.51 16.92
N GLU A 347 5.97 48.32 17.17
CA GLU A 347 6.83 49.31 17.84
C GLU A 347 7.16 50.56 16.98
N LYS A 348 6.81 50.55 15.68
CA LYS A 348 6.96 51.70 14.78
C LYS A 348 5.65 52.41 14.45
N GLU A 349 4.51 51.81 14.79
CA GLU A 349 3.17 52.39 14.58
C GLU A 349 2.58 52.98 15.88
N ASN A 350 3.21 52.74 17.04
CA ASN A 350 3.02 53.49 18.30
C ASN A 350 4.10 54.56 18.46
#